data_AF-E4XI16-F1
#
_entry.id   AF-E4XI16-F1
#
_cell.length_a   1.000
_cell.length_b   1.000
_cell.length_c   1.000
_cell.angle_alpha   90.00
_cell.angle_beta   90.00
_cell.angle_gamma   90.00
#
_symmetry.space_group_name_H-M   'P 1'
#
loop_
_entity.id
_entity.type
_entity.pdbx_description
1 polymer ?
#
loop_
_entity_poly.entity_id
_entity_poly.type
_entity_poly.pdbx_seq_one_letter_code
_entity_poly.pdbx_strand_id
1 'polypeptide(L)'
;MPNLKRIDLDGNYLTEVVEDLFASNPALEFLNFLNNRVTAVPEMLFSNNPELEVVWFSGNKLTALPQNLFQENRNLLFVDFSRNFIKKMPRYLFRSNFFLDEVHFEANTMERVCRDQFRTNPNLRIVSLVGNGELPELIERAYCSGFKFCYSYGGGPISVLLSLLNVYGDSCYQL
;
A
#
# COMPACT_ATOMS: atom_id res chain seq x y z
N MET A 1 -13.75 13.30 18.29
CA MET A 1 -14.86 12.39 18.69
C MET A 1 -14.23 11.08 19.12
N PRO A 2 -14.14 10.76 20.42
CA PRO A 2 -13.44 9.56 20.85
C PRO A 2 -14.17 8.28 20.43
N ASN A 3 -13.42 7.20 20.21
CA ASN A 3 -13.93 5.83 19.95
C ASN A 3 -14.67 5.56 18.62
N LEU A 4 -14.50 6.40 17.60
CA LEU A 4 -14.92 6.02 16.25
C LEU A 4 -14.17 4.77 15.76
N LYS A 5 -14.91 3.85 15.14
CA LYS A 5 -14.38 2.67 14.44
C LYS A 5 -14.17 2.88 12.94
N ARG A 6 -14.95 3.78 12.35
CA ARG A 6 -14.94 4.07 10.92
C ARG A 6 -14.92 5.57 10.73
N ILE A 7 -13.98 6.05 9.93
CA ILE A 7 -13.90 7.44 9.49
C ILE A 7 -13.90 7.44 7.97
N ASP A 8 -14.83 8.19 7.39
CA ASP A 8 -15.00 8.32 5.95
C ASP A 8 -14.95 9.80 5.56
N LEU A 9 -13.92 10.16 4.80
CA LEU A 9 -13.59 11.52 4.38
C LEU A 9 -13.38 11.61 2.86
N ASP A 10 -13.91 10.64 2.09
CA ASP A 10 -13.82 10.63 0.63
C ASP A 10 -14.36 11.90 -0.02
N GLY A 11 -13.74 12.30 -1.12
CA GLY A 11 -14.26 13.33 -2.03
C GLY A 11 -14.25 14.74 -1.45
N ASN A 12 -13.36 15.00 -0.49
CA ASN A 12 -13.19 16.31 0.13
C ASN A 12 -11.97 17.06 -0.46
N TYR A 13 -11.71 18.25 0.07
CA TYR A 13 -10.57 19.09 -0.32
C TYR A 13 -9.46 19.10 0.72
N LEU A 14 -9.31 18.02 1.50
CA LEU A 14 -8.29 17.95 2.55
C LEU A 14 -6.90 17.97 1.93
N THR A 15 -6.05 18.90 2.38
CA THR A 15 -4.68 19.08 1.88
C THR A 15 -3.62 18.56 2.83
N GLU A 16 -3.96 18.43 4.11
CA GLU A 16 -3.04 18.14 5.20
C GLU A 16 -3.67 17.16 6.18
N VAL A 17 -2.83 16.31 6.76
CA VAL A 17 -3.16 15.47 7.92
C VAL A 17 -2.10 15.74 8.99
N VAL A 18 -2.55 15.95 10.22
CA VAL A 18 -1.68 16.21 11.38
C VAL A 18 -1.45 14.95 12.17
N GLU A 19 -0.35 14.91 12.92
CA GLU A 19 0.15 13.70 13.57
C GLU A 19 -0.84 13.03 14.54
N ASP A 20 -1.60 13.83 15.28
CA ASP A 20 -2.52 13.39 16.32
C ASP A 20 -3.98 13.31 15.84
N LEU A 21 -4.23 13.41 14.53
CA LEU A 21 -5.58 13.49 13.96
C LEU A 21 -6.50 12.35 14.40
N PHE A 22 -5.95 11.14 14.59
CA PHE A 22 -6.69 9.95 15.03
C PHE A 22 -6.31 9.48 16.44
N ALA A 23 -5.57 10.27 17.21
CA ALA A 23 -5.05 9.86 18.53
C ALA A 23 -6.16 9.54 19.54
N SER A 24 -7.33 10.16 19.41
CA SER A 24 -8.49 9.90 20.29
C SER A 24 -9.34 8.68 19.89
N ASN A 25 -8.91 7.91 18.87
CA ASN A 25 -9.70 6.86 18.24
C ASN A 25 -9.00 5.49 18.27
N PRO A 26 -8.72 4.92 19.46
CA PRO A 26 -7.97 3.66 19.55
C PRO A 26 -8.69 2.46 18.92
N ALA A 27 -10.02 2.51 18.81
CA ALA A 27 -10.83 1.48 18.17
C ALA A 27 -11.03 1.70 16.66
N LEU A 28 -10.28 2.62 16.02
CA LEU A 28 -10.41 2.88 14.58
C LEU A 28 -9.96 1.65 13.78
N GLU A 29 -10.88 1.09 13.00
CA GLU A 29 -10.71 -0.11 12.16
C GLU A 29 -10.62 0.27 10.67
N PHE A 30 -11.37 1.29 10.25
CA PHE A 30 -11.47 1.70 8.84
C PHE A 30 -11.25 3.20 8.67
N LEU A 31 -10.39 3.55 7.71
CA LEU A 31 -10.11 4.93 7.34
C LEU A 31 -10.17 5.13 5.82
N ASN A 32 -10.99 6.09 5.39
CA ASN A 32 -11.12 6.47 4.00
C ASN A 32 -10.79 7.95 3.77
N PHE A 33 -9.69 8.20 3.05
CA PHE A 33 -9.20 9.49 2.56
C PHE A 33 -9.23 9.60 1.04
N LEU A 34 -10.00 8.75 0.36
CA LEU A 34 -10.11 8.74 -1.10
C LEU A 34 -10.36 10.14 -1.69
N ASN A 35 -9.80 10.40 -2.87
CA ASN A 35 -10.08 11.58 -3.68
C ASN A 35 -9.96 12.93 -2.93
N ASN A 36 -8.91 13.07 -2.15
CA ASN A 36 -8.54 14.32 -1.47
C ASN A 36 -7.33 14.98 -2.16
N ARG A 37 -6.65 15.89 -1.46
CA ARG A 37 -5.48 16.63 -1.96
C ARG A 37 -4.29 16.52 -1.00
N VAL A 38 -4.26 15.48 -0.17
CA VAL A 38 -3.24 15.28 0.85
C VAL A 38 -1.88 15.10 0.19
N THR A 39 -0.88 15.86 0.63
CA THR A 39 0.47 15.87 0.03
C THR A 39 1.50 15.06 0.82
N ALA A 40 1.26 14.86 2.11
CA ALA A 40 2.11 14.05 2.99
C ALA A 40 1.29 13.46 4.14
N VAL A 41 1.80 12.37 4.71
CA VAL A 41 1.30 11.77 5.96
C VAL A 41 2.43 11.78 7.00
N PRO A 42 2.19 12.22 8.25
CA PRO A 42 3.19 12.18 9.31
C PRO A 42 3.45 10.74 9.78
N GLU A 43 4.66 10.48 10.29
CA GLU A 43 5.08 9.12 10.67
C GLU A 43 4.20 8.52 11.77
N MET A 44 3.75 9.32 12.73
CA MET A 44 2.99 8.84 13.88
C MET A 44 1.47 8.91 13.69
N LEU A 45 0.98 9.17 12.46
CA LEU A 45 -0.44 9.37 12.15
C LEU A 45 -1.35 8.25 12.71
N PHE A 46 -0.88 7.00 12.66
CA PHE A 46 -1.64 5.81 13.07
C PHE A 46 -1.12 5.13 14.34
N SER A 47 -0.20 5.80 15.06
CA SER A 47 0.48 5.23 16.24
C SER A 47 -0.46 4.86 17.39
N ASN A 48 -1.66 5.46 17.45
CA ASN A 48 -2.65 5.22 18.49
C ASN A 48 -3.83 4.37 18.01
N ASN A 49 -3.77 3.76 16.83
CA ASN A 49 -4.88 3.03 16.21
C ASN A 49 -4.53 1.53 16.00
N PRO A 50 -4.31 0.75 17.07
CA PRO A 50 -3.84 -0.64 16.95
C PRO A 50 -4.83 -1.55 16.21
N GLU A 51 -6.12 -1.20 16.22
CA GLU A 51 -7.20 -1.95 15.57
C GLU A 51 -7.38 -1.62 14.08
N LEU A 52 -6.52 -0.79 13.48
CA LEU A 52 -6.67 -0.35 12.10
C LEU A 52 -6.47 -1.52 11.11
N GLU A 53 -7.49 -1.81 10.30
CA GLU A 53 -7.54 -2.92 9.35
C GLU A 53 -7.48 -2.43 7.90
N VAL A 54 -8.15 -1.33 7.56
CA VAL A 54 -8.33 -0.86 6.18
C VAL A 54 -8.01 0.62 6.06
N VAL A 55 -7.11 0.96 5.14
CA VAL A 55 -6.68 2.34 4.89
C VAL A 55 -6.73 2.67 3.40
N TRP A 56 -7.55 3.66 3.03
CA TRP A 56 -7.62 4.18 1.68
C TRP A 56 -7.11 5.62 1.61
N PHE A 57 -6.05 5.83 0.83
CA PHE A 57 -5.47 7.14 0.50
C PHE A 57 -5.39 7.36 -1.01
N SER A 58 -6.06 6.54 -1.83
CA SER A 58 -5.96 6.68 -3.27
C SER A 58 -6.61 7.95 -3.81
N GLY A 59 -6.06 8.47 -4.91
CA GLY A 59 -6.50 9.74 -5.49
C GLY A 59 -6.08 10.97 -4.68
N ASN A 60 -4.91 10.91 -4.03
CA ASN A 60 -4.30 12.04 -3.31
C ASN A 60 -3.06 12.56 -4.06
N LYS A 61 -2.21 13.33 -3.37
CA LYS A 61 -0.98 13.92 -3.91
C LYS A 61 0.27 13.49 -3.15
N LEU A 62 0.25 12.32 -2.52
CA LEU A 62 1.36 11.81 -1.72
C LEU A 62 2.57 11.54 -2.61
N THR A 63 3.74 12.05 -2.23
CA THR A 63 5.00 11.82 -2.96
C THR A 63 5.91 10.79 -2.29
N ALA A 64 5.69 10.53 -1.00
CA ALA A 64 6.46 9.61 -0.18
C ALA A 64 5.61 9.11 0.99
N LEU A 65 6.04 8.00 1.59
CA LEU A 65 5.48 7.47 2.83
C LEU A 65 6.58 7.41 3.90
N PRO A 66 6.28 7.70 5.17
CA PRO A 66 7.20 7.47 6.28
C PRO A 66 7.52 5.98 6.44
N GLN A 67 8.71 5.68 6.95
CA GLN A 67 9.18 4.29 7.07
C GLN A 67 8.36 3.47 8.07
N ASN A 68 7.88 4.09 9.14
CA ASN A 68 7.20 3.41 10.25
C ASN A 68 5.70 3.75 10.34
N LEU A 69 5.11 4.24 9.24
CA LEU A 69 3.72 4.70 9.21
C LEU A 69 2.72 3.69 9.79
N PHE A 70 2.96 2.39 9.57
CA PHE A 70 2.07 1.31 10.01
C PHE A 70 2.65 0.42 11.11
N GLN A 71 3.67 0.91 11.84
CA GLN A 71 4.42 0.09 12.80
C GLN A 71 3.52 -0.52 13.91
N GLU A 72 2.51 0.24 14.36
CA GLU A 72 1.63 -0.15 15.47
C GLU A 72 0.32 -0.82 15.01
N ASN A 73 0.02 -0.82 13.70
CA ASN A 73 -1.25 -1.31 13.14
C ASN A 73 -1.16 -2.80 12.80
N ARG A 74 -0.99 -3.67 13.80
CA ARG A 74 -0.72 -5.10 13.58
C ARG A 74 -1.86 -5.84 12.87
N ASN A 75 -3.09 -5.33 12.99
CA ASN A 75 -4.30 -5.91 12.38
C ASN A 75 -4.53 -5.44 10.93
N LEU A 76 -3.62 -4.65 10.35
CA LEU A 76 -3.77 -4.10 8.99
C LEU A 76 -3.89 -5.22 7.94
N LEU A 77 -4.98 -5.20 7.19
CA LEU A 77 -5.35 -6.16 6.14
C LEU A 77 -5.19 -5.57 4.74
N PHE A 78 -5.56 -4.30 4.58
CA PHE A 78 -5.67 -3.67 3.27
C PHE A 78 -5.14 -2.23 3.29
N VAL A 79 -4.32 -1.88 2.31
CA VAL A 79 -3.94 -0.49 2.05
C VAL A 79 -4.03 -0.14 0.57
N ASP A 80 -4.57 1.03 0.28
CA ASP A 80 -4.59 1.59 -1.07
C ASP A 80 -4.00 3.00 -1.11
N PHE A 81 -2.85 3.11 -1.76
CA PHE A 81 -2.13 4.33 -2.07
C PHE A 81 -2.09 4.61 -3.57
N SER A 82 -2.92 3.95 -4.37
CA SER A 82 -2.97 4.14 -5.82
C SER A 82 -3.29 5.59 -6.21
N ARG A 83 -2.97 5.99 -7.44
CA ARG A 83 -3.26 7.34 -7.97
C ARG A 83 -2.70 8.44 -7.06
N ASN A 84 -1.43 8.28 -6.68
CA ASN A 84 -0.62 9.27 -5.98
C ASN A 84 0.66 9.54 -6.81
N PHE A 85 1.68 10.14 -6.22
CA PHE A 85 2.97 10.43 -6.87
C PHE A 85 4.14 9.77 -6.13
N ILE A 86 3.89 8.62 -5.50
CA ILE A 86 4.88 7.92 -4.69
C ILE A 86 5.96 7.35 -5.60
N LYS A 87 7.22 7.67 -5.30
CA LYS A 87 8.38 7.19 -6.08
C LYS A 87 9.03 5.93 -5.54
N LYS A 88 8.92 5.72 -4.23
CA LYS A 88 9.62 4.65 -3.52
C LYS A 88 8.77 4.18 -2.36
N MET A 89 8.64 2.86 -2.24
CA MET A 89 8.14 2.23 -1.04
C MET A 89 9.28 2.14 0.00
N PRO A 90 9.09 2.61 1.24
CA PRO A 90 10.08 2.43 2.30
C PRO A 90 10.32 0.95 2.60
N ARG A 91 11.56 0.60 2.94
CA ARG A 91 11.97 -0.79 3.19
C ARG A 91 11.18 -1.47 4.31
N TYR A 92 10.82 -0.71 5.35
CA TYR A 92 10.19 -1.25 6.56
C TYR A 92 8.74 -0.81 6.73
N LEU A 93 8.11 -0.26 5.68
CA LEU A 93 6.73 0.25 5.73
C LEU A 93 5.75 -0.76 6.32
N PHE A 94 5.87 -2.03 5.93
CA PHE A 94 4.95 -3.10 6.34
C PHE A 94 5.56 -4.13 7.30
N ARG A 95 6.66 -3.78 7.99
CA ARG A 95 7.45 -4.76 8.77
C ARG A 95 6.65 -5.45 9.89
N SER A 96 5.64 -4.78 10.43
CA SER A 96 4.83 -5.26 11.57
C SER A 96 3.45 -5.81 11.17
N ASN A 97 3.07 -5.75 9.89
CA ASN A 97 1.69 -6.01 9.44
C ASN A 97 1.54 -7.46 8.94
N PHE A 98 1.64 -8.42 9.85
CA PHE A 98 1.66 -9.86 9.52
C PHE A 98 0.38 -10.37 8.84
N PHE A 99 -0.75 -9.68 9.03
CA PHE A 99 -2.05 -10.02 8.45
C PHE A 99 -2.36 -9.33 7.13
N LEU A 100 -1.46 -8.48 6.63
CA LEU A 100 -1.66 -7.74 5.39
C LEU A 100 -1.92 -8.70 4.23
N ASP A 101 -3.04 -8.51 3.53
CA ASP A 101 -3.55 -9.35 2.42
C ASP A 101 -3.37 -8.64 1.07
N GLU A 102 -3.66 -7.34 1.01
CA GLU A 102 -3.58 -6.58 -0.25
C GLU A 102 -2.90 -5.21 -0.07
N VAL A 103 -1.98 -4.89 -0.98
CA VAL A 103 -1.33 -3.57 -1.09
C VAL A 103 -1.46 -3.04 -2.52
N HIS A 104 -1.96 -1.81 -2.61
CA HIS A 104 -2.27 -1.14 -3.87
C HIS A 104 -1.44 0.15 -4.01
N PHE A 105 -0.63 0.21 -5.07
CA PHE A 105 0.24 1.33 -5.41
C PHE A 105 0.11 1.70 -6.90
N GLU A 106 -0.97 1.30 -7.56
CA GLU A 106 -1.22 1.55 -8.98
C GLU A 106 -1.16 3.05 -9.32
N ALA A 107 -0.82 3.38 -10.56
CA ALA A 107 -0.81 4.75 -11.06
C ALA A 107 -0.07 5.73 -10.13
N ASN A 108 1.08 5.29 -9.64
CA ASN A 108 2.07 6.14 -8.96
C ASN A 108 3.24 6.39 -9.91
N THR A 109 4.39 6.84 -9.39
CA THR A 109 5.61 7.06 -10.16
C THR A 109 6.75 6.23 -9.57
N MET A 110 6.46 5.01 -9.12
CA MET A 110 7.43 4.18 -8.43
C MET A 110 8.57 3.76 -9.35
N GLU A 111 9.80 3.97 -8.91
CA GLU A 111 11.01 3.68 -9.69
C GLU A 111 11.50 2.24 -9.48
N ARG A 112 11.22 1.67 -8.30
CA ARG A 112 11.65 0.32 -7.94
C ARG A 112 10.77 -0.31 -6.87
N VAL A 113 10.73 -1.65 -6.88
CA VAL A 113 10.21 -2.48 -5.80
C VAL A 113 11.22 -3.59 -5.45
N CYS A 114 11.38 -3.90 -4.17
CA CYS A 114 12.30 -4.91 -3.66
C CYS A 114 11.55 -5.97 -2.86
N ARG A 115 11.92 -7.24 -3.01
CA ARG A 115 11.28 -8.35 -2.29
C ARG A 115 11.24 -8.17 -0.78
N ASP A 116 12.32 -7.65 -0.21
CA ASP A 116 12.51 -7.57 1.22
C ASP A 116 11.55 -6.58 1.92
N GLN A 117 10.89 -5.70 1.15
CA GLN A 117 9.81 -4.82 1.62
C GLN A 117 8.60 -5.59 2.15
N PHE A 118 8.39 -6.84 1.68
CA PHE A 118 7.26 -7.68 2.06
C PHE A 118 7.66 -8.96 2.81
N ARG A 119 8.92 -9.06 3.25
CA ARG A 119 9.48 -10.29 3.85
C ARG A 119 8.72 -10.77 5.09
N THR A 120 8.04 -9.87 5.79
CA THR A 120 7.32 -10.13 7.04
C THR A 120 5.81 -10.26 6.86
N ASN A 121 5.31 -10.28 5.63
CA ASN A 121 3.87 -10.30 5.33
C ASN A 121 3.48 -11.65 4.68
N PRO A 122 3.43 -12.76 5.46
CA PRO A 122 3.23 -14.10 4.92
C PRO A 122 1.84 -14.32 4.30
N ASN A 123 0.86 -13.49 4.66
CA ASN A 123 -0.52 -13.57 4.17
C ASN A 123 -0.77 -12.70 2.93
N LEU A 124 0.24 -11.93 2.49
CA LEU A 124 0.05 -10.99 1.40
C LEU A 124 -0.21 -11.75 0.10
N ARG A 125 -1.35 -11.45 -0.52
CA ARG A 125 -1.86 -12.10 -1.73
C ARG A 125 -1.66 -11.21 -2.96
N ILE A 126 -1.83 -9.90 -2.82
CA ILE A 126 -1.80 -8.95 -3.93
C ILE A 126 -0.82 -7.81 -3.64
N VAL A 127 0.13 -7.60 -4.55
CA VAL A 127 0.82 -6.31 -4.73
C VAL A 127 0.48 -5.77 -6.11
N SER A 128 -0.30 -4.70 -6.16
CA SER A 128 -0.67 -4.10 -7.43
C SER A 128 0.17 -2.85 -7.70
N LEU A 129 0.97 -2.91 -8.77
CA LEU A 129 1.90 -1.84 -9.19
C LEU A 129 1.56 -1.27 -10.57
N VAL A 130 0.39 -1.62 -11.10
CA VAL A 130 -0.06 -1.27 -12.45
C VAL A 130 0.08 0.22 -12.72
N GLY A 131 0.65 0.61 -13.86
CA GLY A 131 0.74 2.02 -14.25
C GLY A 131 1.79 2.84 -13.50
N ASN A 132 2.80 2.20 -12.89
CA ASN A 132 4.03 2.88 -12.41
C ASN A 132 5.13 2.96 -13.48
N GLY A 133 4.93 2.31 -14.63
CA GLY A 133 5.90 2.19 -15.72
C GLY A 133 5.73 0.85 -16.46
N GLU A 134 6.59 0.56 -17.43
CA GLU A 134 6.58 -0.70 -18.19
C GLU A 134 7.46 -1.74 -17.47
N LEU A 135 6.85 -2.84 -17.01
CA LEU A 135 7.64 -4.00 -16.58
C LEU A 135 8.41 -4.55 -17.79
N PRO A 136 9.72 -4.85 -17.69
CA PRO A 136 10.47 -5.44 -18.80
C PRO A 136 9.77 -6.68 -19.36
N GLU A 137 9.57 -6.74 -20.68
CA GLU A 137 8.78 -7.77 -21.39
C GLU A 137 9.17 -9.23 -21.03
N LEU A 138 10.44 -9.47 -20.65
CA LEU A 138 10.95 -10.77 -20.24
C LEU A 138 10.31 -11.28 -18.94
N ILE A 139 10.00 -10.35 -18.05
CA ILE A 139 9.40 -10.57 -16.75
C ILE A 139 7.91 -10.91 -16.94
N GLU A 140 7.25 -10.25 -17.90
CA GLU A 140 5.89 -10.51 -18.37
C GLU A 140 5.63 -11.97 -18.80
N ARG A 141 6.56 -12.56 -19.55
CA ARG A 141 6.45 -13.95 -20.05
C ARG A 141 6.78 -15.01 -18.99
N ALA A 142 7.64 -14.68 -18.03
CA ALA A 142 7.95 -15.56 -16.90
C ALA A 142 6.77 -15.64 -15.90
N TYR A 143 6.01 -14.57 -15.75
CA TYR A 143 4.87 -14.47 -14.83
C TYR A 143 3.71 -15.43 -15.13
N CYS A 144 3.44 -15.69 -16.40
CA CYS A 144 2.29 -16.50 -16.82
C CYS A 144 2.58 -17.99 -16.92
N SER A 145 3.85 -18.42 -16.94
CA SER A 145 4.22 -19.81 -17.22
C SER A 145 4.33 -20.72 -15.98
N GLY A 146 4.21 -20.18 -14.76
CA GLY A 146 4.50 -20.91 -13.52
C GLY A 146 3.36 -21.04 -12.49
N PHE A 147 2.18 -20.43 -12.67
CA PHE A 147 1.09 -20.47 -11.69
C PHE A 147 -0.28 -20.81 -12.31
N LYS A 148 -1.12 -21.49 -11.53
CA LYS A 148 -2.41 -22.06 -11.93
C LYS A 148 -3.53 -21.01 -12.15
N PHE A 149 -3.32 -19.75 -11.77
CA PHE A 149 -4.30 -18.68 -11.99
C PHE A 149 -3.61 -17.34 -12.22
N CYS A 150 -3.62 -16.89 -13.48
CA CYS A 150 -3.42 -15.49 -13.84
C CYS A 150 -4.80 -14.86 -13.96
N TYR A 151 -5.18 -13.94 -13.07
CA TYR A 151 -6.41 -13.19 -13.24
C TYR A 151 -6.13 -11.85 -13.89
N SER A 152 -6.35 -11.79 -15.21
CA SER A 152 -6.79 -10.56 -15.85
C SER A 152 -8.31 -10.45 -15.61
N TYR A 153 -8.76 -9.46 -14.85
CA TYR A 153 -10.11 -8.95 -15.02
C TYR A 153 -10.00 -7.63 -15.78
N GLY A 154 -10.08 -7.74 -17.11
CA GLY A 154 -10.24 -6.60 -18.02
C GLY A 154 -8.95 -5.90 -18.46
N GLY A 155 -8.23 -6.50 -19.41
CA GLY A 155 -7.47 -5.76 -20.44
C GLY A 155 -6.53 -4.62 -20.02
N GLY A 156 -5.72 -4.80 -18.97
CA GLY A 156 -4.66 -3.86 -18.56
C GLY A 156 -3.43 -4.58 -17.97
N PRO A 157 -2.26 -3.92 -17.88
CA PRO A 157 -1.00 -4.57 -17.55
C PRO A 157 -0.94 -5.04 -16.09
N ILE A 158 -0.81 -6.37 -15.95
CA ILE A 158 -0.34 -7.23 -14.85
C ILE A 158 -0.22 -6.65 -13.44
N SER A 159 -1.06 -7.17 -12.54
CA SER A 159 -0.85 -7.22 -11.09
C SER A 159 0.30 -8.18 -10.74
N VAL A 160 1.26 -7.75 -9.92
CA VAL A 160 2.38 -8.60 -9.51
C VAL A 160 1.94 -9.46 -8.32
N LEU A 161 1.73 -10.76 -8.56
CA LEU A 161 1.54 -11.71 -7.46
C LEU A 161 2.83 -11.79 -6.61
N LEU A 162 2.71 -11.68 -5.28
CA LEU A 162 3.84 -11.84 -4.34
C LEU A 162 4.62 -13.14 -4.50
N SER A 163 3.96 -14.18 -4.98
CA SER A 163 4.60 -15.45 -5.25
C SER A 163 5.78 -15.33 -6.22
N LEU A 164 5.84 -14.26 -7.02
CA LEU A 164 6.90 -13.98 -8.00
C LEU A 164 8.12 -13.28 -7.42
N LEU A 165 7.96 -12.49 -6.34
CA LEU A 165 9.12 -12.02 -5.56
C LEU A 165 9.87 -13.22 -4.94
N ASN A 166 9.20 -14.35 -4.72
CA ASN A 166 9.81 -15.55 -4.15
C ASN A 166 10.60 -16.42 -5.16
N VAL A 167 10.52 -16.16 -6.46
CA VAL A 167 11.11 -17.04 -7.50
C VAL A 167 12.57 -16.67 -7.84
N TYR A 168 13.00 -15.41 -7.66
CA TYR A 168 14.32 -14.96 -8.12
C TYR A 168 15.08 -14.10 -7.08
N GLY A 169 15.68 -14.74 -6.07
CA GLY A 169 16.74 -14.16 -5.23
C GLY A 169 16.41 -12.84 -4.50
N ASP A 170 17.43 -12.19 -3.91
CA ASP A 170 17.33 -10.92 -3.16
C ASP A 170 17.20 -9.67 -4.07
N SER A 171 16.41 -9.78 -5.15
CA SER A 171 16.47 -8.83 -6.26
C SER A 171 15.47 -7.67 -6.11
N CYS A 172 15.92 -6.45 -6.40
CA CYS A 172 15.06 -5.29 -6.64
C CYS A 172 14.76 -5.17 -8.13
N TYR A 173 13.54 -4.74 -8.48
CA TYR A 173 13.06 -4.58 -9.86
C TYR A 173 12.83 -3.10 -10.15
N GLN A 174 13.30 -2.62 -11.31
CA GLN A 174 12.96 -1.30 -11.83
C GLN A 174 11.61 -1.36 -12.56
N LEU A 175 10.85 -0.26 -12.46
CA LEU A 175 9.54 -0.07 -13.08
C LEU A 175 9.61 1.00 -14.17
#